data_AF-A0A1I6Y0P7-F1
#
_entry.id   AF-A0A1I6Y0P7-F1
#
_cell.length_a   1.000
_cell.length_b   1.000
_cell.length_c   1.000
_cell.angle_alpha   90.00
_cell.angle_beta   90.00
_cell.angle_gamma   90.00
#
_symmetry.space_group_name_H-M   'P 1'
#
loop_
_entity.id
_entity.type
_entity.pdbx_description
1 polymer ?
#
loop_
_entity_poly.entity_id
_entity_poly.type
_entity_poly.pdbx_seq_one_letter_code
_entity_poly.pdbx_strand_id
1 'polypeptide(L)'
;MLRVMTDAKQVLQSLGREAVKSALGVKQSAIYAAEGKGVFPAAWFDALDNMGASQGVSVPRTLFNWKHASEDGEERRDDTPL
;
A
#
# COMPACT_ATOMS: atom_id res chain seq x y z
N MET A 1 10.40 -17.05 -11.58
CA MET A 1 9.86 -15.77 -12.11
C MET A 1 8.67 -15.40 -11.24
N LEU A 2 8.61 -14.19 -10.70
CA LEU A 2 7.48 -13.76 -9.86
C LEU A 2 6.27 -13.47 -10.74
N ARG A 3 5.09 -13.88 -10.28
CA ARG A 3 3.84 -13.48 -10.93
C ARG A 3 3.50 -12.05 -10.50
N VAL A 4 3.50 -11.12 -11.44
CA VAL A 4 3.12 -9.72 -11.18
C VAL A 4 1.60 -9.61 -11.13
N MET A 5 1.07 -9.05 -10.04
CA MET A 5 -0.36 -8.77 -9.91
C MET A 5 -0.71 -7.44 -10.59
N THR A 6 -1.92 -7.32 -11.15
CA THR A 6 -2.33 -6.09 -11.85
C THR A 6 -3.33 -5.24 -11.07
N ASP A 7 -3.98 -5.80 -10.06
CA ASP A 7 -5.01 -5.10 -9.28
C ASP A 7 -5.09 -5.61 -7.84
N ALA A 8 -5.67 -4.80 -6.94
CA ALA A 8 -5.77 -5.09 -5.52
C ALA A 8 -6.59 -6.35 -5.22
N LYS A 9 -7.61 -6.66 -6.03
CA LYS A 9 -8.45 -7.85 -5.84
C LYS A 9 -7.65 -9.13 -6.09
N GLN A 10 -6.84 -9.17 -7.14
CA GLN A 10 -5.94 -10.29 -7.42
C GLN A 10 -4.91 -10.49 -6.32
N VAL A 11 -4.32 -9.40 -5.81
CA VAL A 11 -3.39 -9.47 -4.66
C VAL A 11 -4.08 -10.12 -3.46
N LEU A 12 -5.26 -9.65 -3.08
CA LEU A 12 -6.00 -10.18 -1.92
C LEU A 12 -6.48 -11.63 -2.12
N GLN A 13 -6.81 -12.02 -3.35
CA GLN A 13 -7.15 -13.40 -3.69
C GLN A 13 -5.92 -14.31 -3.60
N SER A 14 -4.76 -13.85 -4.09
CA SER A 14 -3.54 -14.65 -4.12
C SER A 14 -2.93 -14.81 -2.74
N LEU A 15 -2.82 -13.72 -1.97
CA LEU A 15 -2.23 -13.75 -0.62
C LEU A 15 -3.18 -14.30 0.45
N GLY A 16 -4.48 -14.27 0.18
CA GLY A 16 -5.54 -14.66 1.12
C GLY A 16 -6.01 -13.49 1.98
N ARG A 17 -7.30 -13.14 1.89
CA ARG A 17 -7.90 -12.01 2.63
C ARG A 17 -7.73 -12.11 4.15
N GLU A 18 -7.97 -13.28 4.74
CA GLU A 18 -7.82 -13.47 6.18
C GLU A 18 -6.34 -13.42 6.62
N ALA A 19 -5.43 -13.95 5.82
CA ALA A 19 -4.00 -13.88 6.10
C ALA A 19 -3.52 -12.41 6.08
N VAL A 20 -3.92 -11.65 5.05
CA VAL A 20 -3.60 -10.22 4.94
C VAL A 20 -4.20 -9.43 6.11
N LYS A 21 -5.46 -9.69 6.45
CA LYS A 21 -6.13 -9.08 7.61
C LYS A 21 -5.39 -9.34 8.91
N SER A 22 -4.99 -10.59 9.15
CA SER A 22 -4.26 -10.98 10.35
C SER A 22 -2.86 -10.38 10.39
N ALA A 23 -2.14 -10.38 9.26
CA ALA A 23 -0.78 -9.83 9.16
C ALA A 23 -0.76 -8.31 9.40
N LEU A 24 -1.78 -7.60 8.92
CA LEU A 24 -1.92 -6.15 9.09
C LEU A 24 -2.60 -5.75 10.40
N GLY A 25 -3.25 -6.67 11.11
CA GLY A 25 -4.03 -6.37 12.32
C GLY A 25 -5.23 -5.45 12.08
N VAL A 26 -5.83 -5.50 10.87
CA VAL A 26 -6.92 -4.61 10.48
C VAL A 26 -8.29 -5.29 10.54
N LYS A 27 -9.36 -4.48 10.46
CA LYS A 27 -10.73 -5.00 10.37
C LYS A 27 -11.03 -5.50 8.95
N GLN A 28 -11.96 -6.44 8.84
CA GLN A 28 -12.46 -6.95 7.55
C GLN A 28 -12.96 -5.82 6.63
N SER A 29 -13.61 -4.81 7.19
CA SER A 29 -14.10 -3.65 6.43
C SER A 29 -12.98 -2.87 5.74
N ALA A 30 -11.78 -2.83 6.33
CA ALA A 30 -10.62 -2.16 5.72
C ALA A 30 -10.15 -2.93 4.47
N ILE A 31 -10.16 -4.26 4.53
CA ILE A 31 -9.82 -5.12 3.37
C ILE A 31 -10.82 -4.87 2.23
N TYR A 32 -12.13 -4.91 2.52
CA TYR A 32 -13.15 -4.65 1.50
C TYR A 32 -13.09 -3.23 0.94
N ALA A 33 -12.79 -2.23 1.78
CA ALA A 33 -12.63 -0.86 1.31
C ALA A 33 -11.42 -0.71 0.37
N ALA A 34 -10.28 -1.34 0.67
CA ALA A 34 -9.11 -1.34 -0.19
C ALA A 34 -9.37 -2.11 -1.51
N GLU A 35 -10.01 -3.27 -1.42
CA GLU A 35 -10.43 -4.05 -2.59
C GLU A 35 -11.35 -3.24 -3.51
N GLY A 36 -12.38 -2.61 -2.95
CA GLY A 36 -13.34 -1.80 -3.70
C GLY A 36 -12.73 -0.53 -4.30
N LYS A 37 -11.74 0.07 -3.65
CA LYS A 37 -11.00 1.23 -4.19
C LYS A 37 -9.97 0.85 -5.24
N GLY A 38 -9.57 -0.43 -5.30
CA GLY A 38 -8.49 -0.90 -6.18
C GLY A 38 -7.09 -0.48 -5.74
N VAL A 39 -6.94 0.17 -4.58
CA VAL A 39 -5.67 0.66 -4.02
C VAL A 39 -5.57 0.39 -2.53
N PHE A 40 -4.35 0.12 -2.08
CA PHE A 40 -3.99 -0.11 -0.69
C PHE A 40 -3.45 1.15 -0.02
N PRO A 41 -3.62 1.31 1.31
CA PRO A 41 -2.84 2.27 2.08
C PRO A 41 -1.34 2.01 1.94
N ALA A 42 -0.52 3.06 1.77
CA ALA A 42 0.94 2.93 1.68
C ALA A 42 1.57 2.16 2.87
N ALA A 43 1.01 2.33 4.07
CA ALA A 43 1.46 1.63 5.28
C ALA A 43 1.35 0.09 5.21
N TRP A 44 0.61 -0.45 4.24
CA TRP A 44 0.48 -1.90 4.07
C TRP A 44 1.58 -2.51 3.20
N PHE A 45 2.42 -1.69 2.55
CA PHE A 45 3.38 -2.12 1.54
C PHE A 45 4.31 -3.22 2.05
N ASP A 46 5.05 -2.98 3.14
CA ASP A 46 6.06 -3.93 3.60
C ASP A 46 5.44 -5.29 3.98
N ALA A 47 4.24 -5.28 4.58
CA ALA A 47 3.53 -6.52 4.91
C ALA A 47 3.11 -7.29 3.65
N LEU A 48 2.50 -6.61 2.67
CA LEU A 48 2.03 -7.24 1.43
C LEU A 48 3.20 -7.68 0.54
N ASP A 49 4.29 -6.92 0.50
CA ASP A 49 5.49 -7.25 -0.27
C ASP A 49 6.18 -8.49 0.31
N ASN A 50 6.36 -8.56 1.64
CA ASN A 50 6.93 -9.74 2.31
C ASN A 50 6.06 -11.00 2.13
N MET A 51 4.74 -10.86 2.25
CA MET A 51 3.80 -11.96 1.99
C MET A 51 3.86 -12.39 0.52
N GLY A 52 3.92 -11.45 -0.41
CA GLY A 52 4.04 -11.71 -1.84
C GLY A 52 5.32 -12.45 -2.19
N ALA A 53 6.46 -11.96 -1.72
CA ALA A 53 7.77 -12.58 -1.93
C ALA A 53 7.79 -14.04 -1.46
N SER A 54 7.19 -14.31 -0.30
CA SER A 54 7.09 -15.66 0.26
C SER A 54 6.22 -16.62 -0.59
N GLN A 55 5.31 -16.08 -1.40
CA GLN A 55 4.39 -16.85 -2.25
C GLN A 55 4.73 -16.77 -3.74
N GLY A 56 5.85 -16.16 -4.12
CA GLY A 56 6.23 -15.98 -5.53
C GLY A 56 5.37 -14.95 -6.28
N VAL A 57 4.73 -14.04 -5.54
CA VAL A 57 3.84 -12.99 -6.05
C VAL A 57 4.53 -11.64 -5.91
N SER A 58 4.60 -10.87 -6.99
CA SER A 58 5.04 -9.48 -6.93
C SER A 58 3.84 -8.56 -6.78
N VAL A 59 3.87 -7.71 -5.74
CA VAL A 59 2.83 -6.72 -5.45
C VAL A 59 3.32 -5.34 -5.91
N PRO A 60 2.85 -4.79 -7.03
CA PRO A 60 3.37 -3.52 -7.54
C PRO A 60 3.13 -2.35 -6.60
N ARG A 61 4.13 -1.48 -6.44
CA ARG A 61 4.00 -0.21 -5.70
C ARG A 61 2.90 0.70 -6.25
N THR A 62 2.54 0.57 -7.52
CA THR A 62 1.46 1.34 -8.15
C THR A 62 0.07 1.04 -7.56
N LEU A 63 -0.08 -0.06 -6.83
CA LEU A 63 -1.33 -0.40 -6.13
C LEU A 63 -1.45 0.29 -4.77
N PHE A 64 -0.53 1.17 -4.39
CA PHE A 64 -0.51 1.80 -3.08
C PHE A 64 -0.68 3.32 -3.19
N ASN A 65 -1.45 3.88 -2.26
CA ASN A 65 -1.71 5.31 -2.16
C ASN A 65 -0.54 6.03 -1.48
N TRP A 66 0.54 6.26 -2.23
CA TRP A 66 1.69 7.02 -1.78
C TRP A 66 1.37 8.52 -1.70
N LYS A 67 1.94 9.20 -0.71
CA LYS A 67 2.01 10.66 -0.76
C LYS A 67 3.10 11.05 -1.75
N HIS A 68 2.77 11.93 -2.69
CA HIS A 68 3.75 12.61 -3.51
C HIS A 68 4.21 13.86 -2.76
N ALA A 69 5.50 14.18 -2.82
CA ALA A 69 5.96 15.48 -2.34
C ALA A 69 5.32 16.54 -3.24
N SER A 70 4.51 17.42 -2.67
CA SER A 70 4.12 18.65 -3.37
C SER A 70 5.40 19.45 -3.58
N GLU A 71 5.66 19.87 -4.81
CA GLU A 71 6.84 20.68 -5.15
C GLU A 71 6.79 22.10 -4.53
N ASP A 72 5.74 22.42 -3.78
CA ASP A 72 5.59 23.65 -2.98
C ASP A 72 6.41 23.59 -1.69
N GLY A 73 7.73 23.52 -1.83
CA GLY A 73 8.66 23.94 -0.80
C GLY A 73 8.65 25.46 -0.70
N GLU A 74 7.59 26.06 -0.17
CA GLU A 74 7.61 27.46 0.26
C GLU A 74 8.62 27.57 1.41
N GLU A 75 9.81 28.06 1.06
CA GLU A 75 10.87 28.48 1.96
C GLU A 75 10.24 29.38 3.03
N ARG A 76 10.11 28.85 4.26
CA ARG A 76 9.84 29.68 5.44
C ARG A 76 11.00 30.65 5.57
N ARG A 77 10.88 31.82 4.93
CA ARG A 77 11.73 32.97 5.21
C ARG A 77 11.41 33.37 6.64
N ASP A 78 12.23 32.91 7.57
CA ASP A 78 12.32 33.45 8.91
C ASP A 78 12.78 34.92 8.81
N ASP A 79 11.85 35.80 8.46
CA ASP A 79 12.03 37.26 8.54
C ASP A 79 11.87 37.63 10.01
N THR A 80 12.97 37.51 10.76
CA THR A 80 13.09 38.08 12.10
C THR A 80 13.77 39.44 11.95
N PRO A 81 13.06 40.57 12.13
CA PRO A 81 13.68 41.88 12.14
C PRO A 81 14.57 42.02 13.38
N LEU A 82 15.84 42.39 13.18
CA LEU A 82 16.74 42.87 14.23
C LEU A 82 16.42 44.31 14.62
#